data_AF-A0A5E5PXH4-F1
#
_entry.id   AF-A0A5E5PXH4-F1
#
_cell.length_a   1.000
_cell.length_b   1.000
_cell.length_c   1.000
_cell.angle_alpha   90.00
_cell.angle_beta   90.00
_cell.angle_gamma   90.00
#
_symmetry.space_group_name_H-M   'P 1'
#
loop_
_entity.id
_entity.type
_entity.pdbx_description
1 polymer ?
#
loop_
_entity_poly.entity_id
_entity_poly.type
_entity_poly.pdbx_seq_one_letter_code
_entity_poly.pdbx_strand_id
1 'polypeptide(L)'
;MEIGNNVVKPDNFDTFKISKDITIVGVENSRNFRHIEEQKYLFKDISPLFISRYPQNQNKDFIKWMKSVPNDYIHFGDFDISGIGIYLNEYKKHLFSKAKFFIPKGIENTIKNNGSRERYDNQKANFDKNKIKER
;
A
#
# COMPACT_ATOMS: atom_id res chain seq x y z
N MET A 1 28.51 11.55 15.59
CA MET A 1 27.10 11.80 15.22
C MET A 1 26.44 10.44 15.17
N GLU A 2 25.75 10.07 16.25
CA GLU A 2 25.19 8.73 16.44
C GLU A 2 24.10 8.45 15.41
N ILE A 3 24.38 7.50 14.54
CA ILE A 3 23.38 6.84 13.70
C ILE A 3 22.56 5.95 14.63
N GLY A 4 21.39 6.46 15.03
CA GLY A 4 20.44 5.76 15.89
C GLY A 4 20.09 4.37 15.34
N ASN A 5 20.16 3.39 16.22
CA ASN A 5 19.92 1.96 16.01
C ASN A 5 18.48 1.63 15.57
N ASN A 6 18.10 1.97 14.33
CA ASN A 6 16.82 1.58 13.73
C ASN A 6 17.00 0.60 12.55
N VAL A 7 17.98 -0.31 12.64
CA VAL A 7 18.06 -1.45 11.71
C VAL A 7 17.49 -2.67 12.41
N VAL A 8 16.20 -2.93 12.17
CA VAL A 8 15.53 -4.15 12.61
C VAL A 8 16.08 -5.32 11.79
N LYS A 9 16.75 -6.26 12.46
CA LYS A 9 17.20 -7.51 11.81
C LYS A 9 15.99 -8.34 11.34
N PRO A 10 16.09 -9.03 10.18
CA PRO A 10 14.98 -9.78 9.60
C PRO A 10 14.37 -10.85 10.53
N ASP A 11 15.14 -11.39 11.46
CA ASP A 11 14.71 -12.52 12.30
C ASP A 11 13.80 -12.10 13.47
N ASN A 12 13.48 -10.82 13.63
CA ASN A 12 12.77 -10.29 14.80
C ASN A 12 11.51 -9.47 14.49
N PHE A 13 10.96 -9.56 13.27
CA PHE A 13 9.74 -8.82 12.90
C PHE A 13 8.53 -9.14 13.80
N ASP A 14 8.45 -10.36 14.34
CA ASP A 14 7.37 -10.75 15.25
C ASP A 14 7.34 -9.93 16.56
N THR A 15 8.45 -9.27 16.94
CA THR A 15 8.53 -8.42 18.13
C THR A 15 8.52 -6.92 17.84
N PHE A 16 8.60 -6.53 16.56
CA PHE A 16 8.60 -5.12 16.16
C PHE A 16 7.22 -4.51 16.41
N LYS A 17 7.13 -3.64 17.42
CA LYS A 17 5.91 -2.93 17.78
C LYS A 17 6.09 -1.44 17.50
N ILE A 18 5.07 -0.86 16.91
CA ILE A 18 4.96 0.57 16.64
C ILE A 18 3.77 1.13 17.41
N SER A 19 3.74 2.45 17.58
CA SER A 19 2.62 3.12 18.23
C SER A 19 1.32 2.91 17.44
N LYS A 20 0.19 2.75 18.12
CA LYS A 20 -1.10 2.35 17.50
C LYS A 20 -1.69 3.41 16.57
N ASP A 21 -1.30 4.68 16.72
CA ASP A 21 -1.71 5.82 15.88
C ASP A 21 -0.99 5.85 14.53
N ILE A 22 0.07 5.07 14.35
CA ILE A 22 0.78 4.98 13.08
C ILE A 22 -0.07 4.21 12.06
N THR A 23 -0.19 4.76 10.86
CA THR A 23 -0.78 4.08 9.70
C THR A 23 0.32 3.58 8.78
N ILE A 24 0.30 2.30 8.40
CA ILE A 24 1.27 1.74 7.47
C ILE A 24 0.86 2.08 6.05
N VAL A 25 1.76 2.70 5.28
CA VAL A 25 1.53 3.01 3.87
C VAL A 25 2.44 2.15 3.01
N GLY A 26 1.86 1.13 2.38
CA GLY A 26 2.57 0.29 1.41
C GLY A 26 2.65 0.95 0.06
N VAL A 27 3.85 1.35 -0.36
CA VAL A 27 4.09 2.02 -1.64
C VAL A 27 4.49 0.98 -2.68
N GLU A 28 3.62 0.79 -3.67
CA GLU A 28 3.82 -0.23 -4.72
C GLU A 28 4.97 0.13 -5.66
N ASN A 29 4.96 1.38 -6.15
CA ASN A 29 5.89 1.84 -7.16
C ASN A 29 7.22 2.26 -6.50
N SER A 30 8.32 1.63 -6.90
CA SER A 30 9.66 1.90 -6.35
C SER A 30 10.14 3.33 -6.57
N ARG A 31 9.73 3.97 -7.68
CA ARG A 31 10.01 5.39 -7.93
C ARG A 31 9.22 6.27 -6.97
N ASN A 32 7.95 5.96 -6.74
CA ASN A 32 7.16 6.69 -5.73
C ASN A 32 7.76 6.54 -4.34
N PHE A 33 8.23 5.34 -3.98
CA PHE A 33 8.88 5.10 -2.69
C PHE A 33 10.18 5.91 -2.56
N ARG A 34 11.01 5.91 -3.61
CA ARG A 34 12.26 6.70 -3.65
C ARG A 34 12.00 8.20 -3.46
N HIS A 35 10.90 8.71 -4.00
CA HIS A 35 10.50 10.12 -3.96
C HIS A 35 9.33 10.38 -3.00
N ILE A 36 9.17 9.57 -1.95
CA ILE A 36 7.99 9.65 -1.07
C ILE A 36 7.89 10.97 -0.32
N GLU A 37 9.04 11.59 -0.02
CA GLU A 37 9.14 12.92 0.58
C GLU A 37 8.36 13.98 -0.22
N GLU A 38 8.47 13.95 -1.56
CA GLU A 38 7.79 14.86 -2.48
C GLU A 38 6.27 14.63 -2.48
N GLN A 39 5.81 13.47 -2.00
CA GLN A 39 4.41 13.03 -2.00
C GLN A 39 3.78 13.03 -0.61
N LYS A 40 4.51 13.42 0.44
CA LYS A 40 4.02 13.47 1.83
C LYS A 40 2.76 14.31 1.99
N TYR A 41 2.55 15.30 1.12
CA TYR A 41 1.36 16.13 1.14
C TYR A 41 0.06 15.35 0.97
N LEU A 42 0.10 14.14 0.40
CA LEU A 42 -1.03 13.25 0.22
C LEU A 42 -1.49 12.59 1.54
N PHE A 43 -0.63 12.57 2.57
CA PHE A 43 -0.82 11.81 3.81
C PHE A 43 -0.84 12.70 5.07
N LYS A 44 -1.19 14.00 4.92
CA LYS A 44 -1.17 14.98 6.02
C LYS A 44 -2.15 14.68 7.16
N ASP A 45 -3.20 13.92 6.88
CA ASP A 45 -4.28 13.62 7.82
C ASP A 45 -3.98 12.36 8.68
N ILE A 46 -2.79 11.75 8.53
CA ILE A 46 -2.36 10.54 9.25
C ILE A 46 -0.91 10.66 9.73
N SER A 47 -0.48 9.73 10.58
CA SER A 47 0.93 9.50 10.93
C SER A 47 1.48 8.32 10.12
N PRO A 48 2.09 8.54 8.93
CA PRO A 48 2.46 7.43 8.05
C PRO A 48 3.80 6.79 8.43
N LEU A 49 3.86 5.46 8.39
CA LEU A 49 5.11 4.70 8.22
C LEU A 49 5.11 4.09 6.81
N PHE A 50 5.97 4.62 5.95
CA PHE A 50 6.08 4.16 4.57
C PHE A 50 6.93 2.89 4.48
N ILE A 51 6.44 1.91 3.74
CA ILE A 51 7.17 0.69 3.42
C ILE A 51 7.17 0.47 1.91
N SER A 52 8.28 -0.01 1.37
CA SER A 52 8.31 -0.47 -0.01
C SER A 52 7.54 -1.78 -0.12
N ARG A 53 6.76 -1.94 -1.18
CA ARG A 53 6.18 -3.24 -1.52
C ARG A 53 7.28 -4.23 -1.92
N TYR A 54 7.18 -5.46 -1.44
CA TYR A 54 7.97 -6.59 -1.93
C TYR A 54 7.21 -7.29 -3.09
N PRO A 55 7.83 -7.49 -4.26
CA PRO A 55 7.17 -8.15 -5.39
C PRO A 55 7.05 -9.68 -5.18
N GLN A 56 6.14 -10.31 -5.93
CA GLN A 56 6.05 -11.77 -6.14
C GLN A 56 5.97 -12.63 -4.85
N ASN A 57 4.87 -12.54 -4.09
CA ASN A 57 4.59 -13.38 -2.91
C ASN A 57 5.61 -13.29 -1.75
N GLN A 58 6.53 -12.33 -1.79
CA GLN A 58 7.49 -12.05 -0.72
C GLN A 58 6.91 -11.20 0.42
N ASN A 59 5.59 -11.00 0.44
CA ASN A 59 4.90 -10.20 1.45
C ASN A 59 4.40 -11.03 2.65
N LYS A 60 4.68 -12.35 2.71
CA LYS A 60 4.12 -13.23 3.74
C LYS A 60 4.47 -12.79 5.15
N ASP A 61 5.73 -12.43 5.40
CA ASP A 61 6.18 -11.95 6.70
C ASP A 61 5.56 -10.60 7.05
N PHE A 62 5.43 -9.71 6.07
CA PHE A 62 4.71 -8.45 6.25
C PHE A 62 3.25 -8.67 6.61
N ILE A 63 2.54 -9.58 5.93
CA ILE A 63 1.15 -9.92 6.24
C ILE A 63 1.04 -10.55 7.63
N LYS A 64 1.98 -11.42 8.01
CA LYS A 64 2.03 -12.01 9.35
C LYS A 64 2.20 -10.94 10.43
N TRP A 65 3.15 -10.02 10.23
CA TRP A 65 3.36 -8.88 11.12
C TRP A 65 2.15 -7.94 11.18
N MET A 66 1.56 -7.61 10.04
CA MET A 66 0.35 -6.78 9.99
C MET A 66 -0.83 -7.41 10.72
N LYS A 67 -0.92 -8.74 10.81
CA LYS A 67 -1.95 -9.41 11.61
C LYS A 67 -1.67 -9.38 13.12
N SER A 68 -0.41 -9.20 13.54
CA SER A 68 -0.04 -9.18 14.96
C SER A 68 -0.16 -7.78 15.59
N VAL A 69 -0.05 -6.71 14.80
CA VAL A 69 -0.21 -5.32 15.26
C VAL A 69 -1.64 -4.81 15.07
N PRO A 70 -2.10 -3.75 15.76
CA PRO A 70 -3.43 -3.18 15.55
C PRO A 70 -3.49 -2.13 14.42
N ASN A 71 -2.34 -1.65 13.92
CA ASN A 71 -2.20 -0.50 13.01
C ASN A 71 -2.80 -0.67 11.62
N ASP A 72 -3.63 0.26 11.15
CA ASP A 72 -4.22 0.20 9.80
C ASP A 72 -3.18 0.20 8.66
N TYR A 73 -3.58 -0.38 7.52
CA TYR A 73 -2.81 -0.43 6.28
C TYR A 73 -3.51 0.32 5.15
N ILE A 74 -2.75 1.20 4.50
CA ILE A 74 -3.13 1.88 3.28
C ILE A 74 -2.21 1.41 2.16
N HIS A 75 -2.80 0.95 1.06
CA HIS A 75 -2.08 0.58 -0.14
C HIS A 75 -1.99 1.77 -1.10
N PHE A 76 -0.80 2.30 -1.32
CA PHE A 76 -0.53 3.33 -2.30
C PHE A 76 -0.01 2.69 -3.59
N GLY A 77 -0.97 2.26 -4.42
CA GLY A 77 -0.75 1.55 -5.68
C GLY A 77 -1.06 2.38 -6.91
N ASP A 78 -0.83 1.79 -8.08
CA ASP A 78 -1.18 2.39 -9.36
C ASP A 78 -2.72 2.35 -9.57
N PHE A 79 -3.27 3.42 -10.14
CA PHE A 79 -4.72 3.56 -10.39
C PHE A 79 -5.15 2.87 -11.69
N ASP A 80 -4.80 1.59 -11.79
CA ASP A 80 -5.14 0.73 -12.92
C ASP A 80 -5.64 -0.64 -12.41
N ILE A 81 -6.17 -1.45 -13.31
CA ILE A 81 -6.75 -2.75 -12.99
C ILE A 81 -5.67 -3.70 -12.42
N SER A 82 -4.41 -3.59 -12.85
CA SER A 82 -3.34 -4.45 -12.33
C SER A 82 -3.00 -4.09 -10.89
N GLY A 83 -2.84 -2.80 -10.58
CA GLY A 83 -2.59 -2.27 -9.24
C GLY A 83 -3.73 -2.57 -8.27
N ILE A 84 -4.98 -2.40 -8.70
CA ILE A 84 -6.16 -2.83 -7.92
C ILE A 84 -6.11 -4.35 -7.67
N GLY A 85 -5.77 -5.14 -8.68
CA GLY A 85 -5.64 -6.58 -8.56
C GLY A 85 -4.57 -7.02 -7.57
N ILE A 86 -3.44 -6.32 -7.54
CA ILE A 86 -2.38 -6.53 -6.56
C ILE A 86 -2.90 -6.25 -5.16
N TYR A 87 -3.51 -5.09 -4.92
CA TYR A 87 -4.10 -4.77 -3.63
C TYR A 87 -5.09 -5.84 -3.14
N LEU A 88 -6.02 -6.22 -4.01
CA LEU A 88 -7.06 -7.20 -3.68
C LEU A 88 -6.47 -8.56 -3.34
N ASN A 89 -5.59 -9.06 -4.20
CA ASN A 89 -5.06 -10.41 -4.12
C ASN A 89 -3.91 -10.56 -3.13
N GLU A 90 -3.16 -9.52 -2.82
CA GLU A 90 -1.98 -9.62 -1.95
C GLU A 90 -2.22 -9.08 -0.54
N TYR A 91 -3.13 -8.12 -0.37
CA TYR A 91 -3.31 -7.42 0.90
C TYR A 91 -4.74 -7.51 1.42
N LYS A 92 -5.74 -7.07 0.65
CA LYS A 92 -7.14 -6.99 1.09
C LYS A 92 -7.68 -8.34 1.55
N LYS A 93 -7.43 -9.42 0.79
CA LYS A 93 -7.90 -10.77 1.14
C LYS A 93 -7.34 -11.31 2.47
N HIS A 94 -6.25 -10.74 2.96
CA HIS A 94 -5.57 -11.17 4.19
C HIS A 94 -5.78 -10.24 5.37
N LEU A 95 -5.97 -8.95 5.13
CA LEU A 95 -6.08 -7.90 6.15
C LEU A 95 -7.51 -7.36 6.32
N PHE A 96 -8.43 -7.68 5.40
CA PHE A 96 -9.86 -7.34 5.50
C PHE A 96 -10.13 -5.85 5.73
N SER A 97 -10.87 -5.49 6.79
CA SER A 97 -11.24 -4.10 7.12
C SER A 97 -10.03 -3.21 7.44
N LYS A 98 -8.92 -3.82 7.85
CA LYS A 98 -7.67 -3.15 8.20
C LYS A 98 -6.94 -2.57 6.99
N ALA A 99 -7.23 -3.07 5.80
CA ALA A 99 -6.60 -2.63 4.56
C ALA A 99 -7.55 -1.78 3.71
N LYS A 100 -7.06 -0.62 3.27
CA LYS A 100 -7.75 0.29 2.34
C LYS A 100 -6.84 0.61 1.14
N PHE A 101 -7.43 0.75 -0.05
CA PHE A 101 -6.71 1.30 -1.19
C PHE A 101 -6.70 2.83 -1.06
N PHE A 102 -5.56 3.46 -1.30
CA PHE A 102 -5.44 4.91 -1.18
C PHE A 102 -6.11 5.60 -2.36
N ILE A 103 -7.07 6.48 -2.09
CA ILE A 103 -7.74 7.30 -3.10
C ILE A 103 -7.47 8.78 -2.75
N PRO A 104 -6.55 9.46 -3.45
CA PRO A 104 -6.23 10.86 -3.16
C PRO A 104 -7.38 11.78 -3.61
N LYS A 105 -7.56 12.87 -2.86
CA LYS A 105 -8.51 13.93 -3.23
C LYS A 105 -8.18 14.46 -4.63
N GLY A 106 -9.19 14.58 -5.50
CA GLY A 106 -9.03 15.10 -6.85
C GLY A 106 -8.50 14.10 -7.89
N ILE A 107 -8.35 12.82 -7.56
CA ILE A 107 -7.88 11.79 -8.50
C ILE A 107 -8.70 11.73 -9.79
N GLU A 108 -10.01 11.96 -9.71
CA GLU A 108 -10.90 11.97 -10.88
C GLU A 108 -10.48 13.02 -11.90
N ASN A 109 -10.17 14.24 -11.44
CA ASN A 109 -9.68 15.32 -12.30
C ASN A 109 -8.30 14.99 -12.87
N THR A 110 -7.42 14.39 -12.06
CA THR A 110 -6.08 13.97 -12.51
C THR A 110 -6.18 12.92 -13.62
N ILE A 111 -7.04 11.91 -13.46
CA ILE A 111 -7.28 10.88 -14.48
C ILE A 111 -7.92 11.49 -15.73
N LYS A 112 -8.91 12.38 -15.56
CA LYS A 112 -9.57 13.05 -16.69
C LYS A 112 -8.60 13.88 -17.53
N ASN A 113 -7.67 14.59 -16.89
CA ASN A 113 -6.76 15.52 -17.56
C ASN A 113 -5.46 14.87 -18.06
N ASN A 114 -4.98 13.81 -17.40
CA ASN A 114 -3.67 13.20 -17.68
C ASN A 114 -3.74 11.71 -18.03
N GLY A 115 -4.93 11.10 -17.92
CA GLY A 115 -5.13 9.69 -18.23
C GLY A 115 -5.05 9.42 -19.73
N SER A 116 -4.77 8.16 -20.08
CA SER A 116 -4.79 7.69 -21.46
C SER A 116 -5.98 6.77 -21.67
N ARG A 117 -6.92 7.18 -22.53
CA ARG A 117 -8.08 6.36 -22.89
C ARG A 117 -7.65 5.05 -23.56
N GLU A 118 -6.67 5.13 -24.46
CA GLU A 118 -6.09 3.96 -25.12
C GLU A 118 -5.52 2.95 -24.11
N ARG A 119 -4.72 3.41 -23.13
CA ARG A 119 -4.20 2.52 -22.09
C ARG A 119 -5.32 1.93 -21.25
N TYR A 120 -6.33 2.74 -20.92
CA TYR A 120 -7.48 2.28 -20.14
C TYR A 120 -8.22 1.12 -20.84
N ASP A 121 -8.45 1.23 -22.14
CA ASP A 121 -9.18 0.24 -22.93
C ASP A 121 -8.42 -1.07 -23.12
N ASN A 122 -7.08 -1.00 -23.12
CA ASN A 122 -6.21 -2.17 -23.28
C ASN A 122 -5.92 -2.91 -21.97
N GLN A 123 -6.50 -2.50 -20.84
CA GLN A 123 -6.29 -3.17 -19.56
C GLN A 123 -6.93 -4.55 -19.52
N LYS A 124 -6.27 -5.49 -18.84
CA LYS A 124 -6.78 -6.84 -18.58
C LYS A 124 -6.99 -7.05 -17.09
N ALA A 125 -8.17 -7.52 -16.71
CA ALA A 125 -8.44 -7.93 -15.35
C ALA A 125 -7.64 -9.18 -15.00
N ASN A 126 -6.88 -9.11 -13.90
CA ASN A 126 -6.15 -10.22 -13.31
C ASN A 126 -6.80 -10.71 -12.00
N PHE A 127 -8.03 -10.26 -11.71
CA PHE A 127 -8.82 -10.66 -10.56
C PHE A 127 -10.28 -10.91 -10.94
N ASP A 128 -10.93 -11.79 -10.17
CA ASP A 128 -12.33 -12.10 -10.35
C ASP A 128 -13.19 -11.08 -9.60
N LYS A 129 -13.89 -10.22 -10.36
CA LYS A 129 -14.77 -9.18 -9.82
C LYS A 129 -15.88 -9.76 -8.93
N ASN A 130 -16.35 -10.97 -9.22
CA ASN A 130 -17.43 -11.61 -8.46
C ASN A 130 -16.97 -12.09 -7.07
N LYS A 131 -15.65 -12.19 -6.85
CA LYS A 131 -15.06 -12.57 -5.55
C LYS A 131 -14.76 -11.36 -4.67
N ILE A 132 -14.95 -10.14 -5.17
CA ILE A 132 -14.76 -8.91 -4.38
C ILE A 132 -15.92 -8.79 -3.40
N LYS A 133 -15.64 -8.97 -2.11
CA LYS A 133 -16.56 -8.67 -1.02
C LYS A 133 -16.16 -7.35 -0.39
N GLU A 134 -16.64 -6.25 -0.95
CA GLU A 134 -16.66 -4.98 -0.21
C GLU A 134 -17.94 -4.94 0.62
N ARG A 135 -17.77 -4.83 1.94
CA ARG A 135 -18.82 -4.51 2.91
C ARG A 135 -18.42 -3.22 3.59
#